data_AF-A0A7W3MSS1-F1
#
_entry.id   AF-A0A7W3MSS1-F1
#
_cell.length_a   1.000
_cell.length_b   1.000
_cell.length_c   1.000
_cell.angle_alpha   90.00
_cell.angle_beta   90.00
_cell.angle_gamma   90.00
#
_symmetry.space_group_name_H-M   'P 1'
#
loop_
_entity.id
_entity.type
_entity.pdbx_description
1 polymer ?
#
loop_
_entity_poly.entity_id
_entity_poly.type
_entity_poly.pdbx_seq_one_letter_code
_entity_poly.pdbx_strand_id
1 'polypeptide(L)' 'MAEVGWRISTRCANGNCVAVAALPGGRVAMRDTKRGAHGPLTVLPADVWRTFVERVKNGEYDPAAASA' A
#
# COMPACT_ATOMS: atom_id res chain seq x y z
N MET A 1 -12.71 3.09 20.37
CA MET A 1 -11.94 3.66 19.24
C MET A 1 -11.88 2.59 18.18
N ALA A 2 -12.34 2.85 16.95
CA ALA A 2 -12.26 1.84 15.90
C ALA A 2 -10.78 1.60 15.58
N GLU A 3 -10.28 0.40 15.86
CA GLU A 3 -8.94 0.00 15.49
C GLU A 3 -8.82 -0.03 13.96
N VAL A 4 -7.80 0.63 13.44
CA VAL A 4 -7.52 0.60 12.01
C VAL A 4 -6.96 -0.79 11.70
N GLY A 5 -7.73 -1.59 10.95
CA GLY A 5 -7.37 -2.96 10.56
C GLY A 5 -6.21 -2.99 9.56
N TRP A 6 -4.99 -2.77 10.05
CA TRP A 6 -3.77 -2.80 9.26
C TRP A 6 -3.45 -4.21 8.78
N ARG A 7 -3.15 -4.33 7.49
CA ARG A 7 -2.77 -5.58 6.84
C ARG A 7 -1.38 -5.40 6.24
N ILE A 8 -0.50 -6.36 6.51
CA ILE A 8 0.84 -6.46 5.92
C ILE A 8 0.88 -7.79 5.16
N SER A 9 1.58 -7.82 4.03
CA SER A 9 1.75 -9.05 3.25
C SER A 9 2.50 -10.11 4.05
N THR A 10 2.11 -11.39 3.92
CA THR A 10 2.83 -12.52 4.51
C THR A 10 4.23 -12.72 3.91
N ARG A 11 4.49 -12.12 2.74
CA ARG A 11 5.82 -12.09 2.10
C ARG A 11 6.73 -10.97 2.63
N CYS A 12 6.24 -10.17 3.59
CA CYS A 12 7.04 -9.16 4.23
C CYS A 12 8.18 -9.79 5.05
N ALA A 13 9.41 -9.41 4.74
CA ALA A 13 10.60 -9.79 5.50
C ALA A 13 11.45 -8.55 5.82
N ASN A 14 12.23 -8.59 6.90
CA ASN A 14 13.18 -7.56 7.31
C ASN A 14 12.61 -6.15 7.55
N GLY A 15 11.33 -6.00 7.87
CA GLY A 15 10.74 -4.73 8.36
C GLY A 15 10.64 -3.59 7.33
N ASN A 16 10.94 -3.85 6.06
CA ASN A 16 10.90 -2.88 4.95
C ASN A 16 9.65 -3.07 4.08
N CYS A 17 8.47 -3.00 4.71
CA CYS A 17 7.22 -3.39 4.08
C CYS A 17 6.20 -2.26 4.06
N VAL A 18 5.11 -2.48 3.33
CA VAL A 18 3.96 -1.57 3.30
C VAL A 18 2.81 -2.21 4.06
N ALA A 19 2.21 -1.46 4.97
CA ALA A 19 0.96 -1.80 5.62
C ALA A 19 -0.18 -1.01 5.00
N VAL A 20 -1.30 -1.67 4.75
CA VAL A 20 -2.50 -1.07 4.15
C VAL A 20 -3.71 -1.26 5.05
N ALA A 21 -4.62 -0.29 5.08
CA ALA A 21 -5.86 -0.39 5.83
C ALA A 21 -7.03 0.25 5.08
N ALA A 22 -8.19 -0.41 5.14
CA ALA A 22 -9.44 0.21 4.73
C ALA A 22 -9.91 1.19 5.81
N LEU A 23 -10.28 2.39 5.40
CA LEU A 23 -10.79 3.44 6.26
C LEU A 23 -12.27 3.72 5.96
N PRO A 24 -13.03 4.22 6.95
CA PRO A 24 -14.38 4.68 6.72
C PRO A 24 -14.43 5.80 5.67
N GLY A 25 -15.53 5.83 4.93
CA GLY A 25 -15.73 6.76 3.80
C GLY A 25 -15.05 6.31 2.51
N GLY A 26 -14.79 5.00 2.34
CA GLY A 26 -14.26 4.45 1.09
C GLY A 26 -12.85 4.93 0.78
N ARG A 27 -11.99 4.98 1.81
CA ARG A 27 -10.59 5.39 1.68
C ARG A 27 -9.66 4.24 2.02
N VAL A 28 -8.44 4.29 1.49
CA VAL A 28 -7.38 3.34 1.78
C VAL A 28 -6.17 4.10 2.28
N ALA A 29 -5.65 3.70 3.43
CA ALA A 29 -4.42 4.23 4.00
C ALA A 29 -3.26 3.28 3.76
N MET A 30 -2.09 3.84 3.49
CA MET A 30 -0.83 3.15 3.32
C MET A 30 0.24 3.77 4.22
N ARG A 31 1.07 2.94 4.83
CA ARG A 31 2.25 3.38 5.57
C ARG A 31 3.42 2.44 5.34
N ASP A 32 4.61 2.99 5.44
CA ASP A 32 5.87 2.24 5.47
C ASP A 32 6.14 1.73 6.90
N THR A 33 6.40 0.42 7.04
CA THR A 33 6.60 -0.20 8.36
C THR A 33 7.91 0.19 9.01
N LYS A 34 8.95 0.53 8.24
CA LYS A 34 10.27 0.88 8.81
C LYS A 34 10.25 2.23 9.53
N ARG A 35 9.29 3.09 9.19
CA ARG A 35 9.05 4.37 9.87
C ARG A 35 7.99 4.28 10.99
N GLY A 36 7.40 3.10 11.20
CA GLY A 36 6.44 2.85 12.27
C GLY A 36 5.24 3.81 12.26
N ALA A 37 4.76 4.20 13.44
CA ALA A 37 3.62 5.11 13.60
C ALA A 37 3.92 6.56 13.17
N HIS A 38 5.20 6.92 13.01
CA HIS A 38 5.65 8.26 12.61
C HIS A 38 5.94 8.36 11.10
N GLY A 39 5.73 7.28 10.35
CA GLY A 39 5.90 7.26 8.91
C GLY A 39 4.85 8.10 8.19
N PRO A 40 5.18 8.59 6.98
CA PRO A 40 4.20 9.28 6.14
C PRO A 40 3.02 8.34 5.85
N LEU A 41 1.83 8.87 6.04
CA LEU A 41 0.57 8.18 5.79
C LEU A 41 -0.01 8.68 4.48
N THR A 42 -0.06 7.80 3.48
CA THR A 42 -0.70 8.12 2.20
C THR A 42 -2.13 7.61 2.22
N VAL A 43 -3.11 8.51 2.03
CA VAL A 43 -4.53 8.17 2.01
C VAL A 43 -5.11 8.45 0.62
N LEU A 44 -5.73 7.45 0.02
CA LEU A 44 -6.35 7.53 -1.31
C LEU A 44 -7.82 7.12 -1.26
N PRO A 45 -8.66 7.60 -2.19
CA PRO A 45 -9.97 7.01 -2.44
C PRO A 45 -9.84 5.53 -2.83
N ALA A 46 -10.83 4.72 -2.47
CA ALA A 46 -10.84 3.28 -2.78
C ALA A 46 -10.85 3.00 -4.28
N ASP A 47 -11.47 3.87 -5.08
CA ASP A 47 -11.47 3.75 -6.55
C ASP A 47 -10.05 3.92 -7.12
N VAL A 48 -9.37 5.00 -6.73
CA VAL A 48 -7.97 5.26 -7.10
C VAL A 48 -7.06 4.12 -6.67
N TRP A 49 -7.27 3.58 -5.46
CA TRP A 49 -6.51 2.41 -4.98
C TRP A 49 -6.73 1.17 -5.85
N ARG A 50 -7.98 0.88 -6.25
CA ARG A 50 -8.28 -0.24 -7.16
C ARG A 50 -7.60 -0.05 -8.50
N THR A 51 -7.73 1.12 -9.13
CA THR A 51 -7.08 1.43 -10.41
C THR A 51 -5.56 1.29 -10.29
N PHE A 52 -4.96 1.78 -9.21
CA PHE A 52 -3.53 1.62 -8.94
C PHE A 52 -3.12 0.14 -8.88
N VAL A 53 -3.84 -0.69 -8.11
CA VAL A 53 -3.55 -2.13 -7.99
C VAL A 53 -3.66 -2.83 -9.34
N GLU A 54 -4.67 -2.52 -10.14
CA GLU A 54 -4.83 -3.12 -11.47
C GLU A 54 -3.69 -2.73 -12.41
N ARG A 55 -3.27 -1.45 -12.42
CA ARG A 55 -2.13 -0.99 -13.22
C ARG A 55 -0.80 -1.62 -12.78
N VAL A 56 -0.59 -1.78 -11.47
CA VAL A 56 0.58 -2.50 -10.93
C VAL A 56 0.58 -3.96 -11.41
N LYS A 57 -0.54 -4.66 -11.36
CA LYS A 57 -0.62 -6.05 -11.85
C LYS A 57 -0.39 -6.15 -13.36
N ASN A 58 -0.78 -5.12 -14.11
CA ASN A 58 -0.54 -5.03 -15.56
C ASN A 58 0.91 -4.63 -15.89
N GLY A 59 1.75 -4.40 -14.90
CA GLY A 59 3.15 -4.04 -15.08
C GLY A 59 3.39 -2.61 -15.55
N GLU A 60 2.40 -1.71 -15.45
CA GLU A 60 2.55 -0.33 -15.94
C GLU A 60 3.60 0.48 -15.17
N TYR A 61 3.95 0.05 -13.96
CA TYR A 61 4.92 0.70 -13.10
C TYR A 61 6.17 -0.13 -12.85
N ASP A 62 6.31 -1.27 -13.53
CA ASP A 62 7.57 -1.99 -13.48
C ASP A 62 8.64 -1.10 -14.12
N PRO A 63 9.78 -0.87 -13.44
CA PRO A 63 10.94 -0.34 -14.15
C PRO A 63 11.19 -1.35 -15.28
N ALA A 64 11.19 -0.88 -16.52
CA ALA A 64 11.00 -1.68 -17.74
C ALA A 64 11.68 -3.08 -17.75
N ALA A 65 11.42 -3.84 -18.81
CA ALA A 65 12.48 -4.55 -19.52
C ALA A 65 13.73 -3.65 -19.72
N ALA A 66 14.45 -3.35 -18.64
CA ALA A 66 15.71 -2.66 -18.59
C ALA A 66 16.72 -3.77 -18.85
N SER A 67 16.95 -3.98 -20.14
CA SER A 67 17.77 -5.01 -20.76
C SER A 67 17.27 -6.46 -20.60
N ALA A 68 16.48 -6.93 -21.58
CA ALA A 68 16.71 -8.15 -22.36
C ALA A 68 15.52 -8.41 -23.30
#